data_AF-A0A7C0UL67-F1
#
_entry.id   AF-A0A7C0UL67-F1
#
_cell.length_a   1.000
_cell.length_b   1.000
_cell.length_c   1.000
_cell.angle_alpha   90.00
_cell.angle_beta   90.00
_cell.angle_gamma   90.00
#
_symmetry.space_group_name_H-M   'P 1'
#
loop_
_entity.id
_entity.type
_entity.pdbx_description
1 polymer ?
#
loop_
_entity_poly.entity_id
_entity_poly.type
_entity_poly.pdbx_seq_one_letter_code
_entity_poly.pdbx_strand_id
1 'polypeptide(L)'
;MEEKAMIESLKGYKNIILITFLGVALRLIDIARPFSGLYKWNEGHYAVTALNYFRYGLLLPVNEYGVDLTTTPFYTWMVYLSFRIFGPFEWAARLPGLFFAAASIVLVYFITEELYNRRAATIAAFVAASAPGIVYYSRNVQLESPFTAFSLAALLFLLYYRKNGEHRFFLSSALSLSLAVFTKYVAILTLPALLWIWFEKEGRKDGKTENRRLITYLALPLLPAGIWAGLALLISPGLTTWYVSKPEAPWNAATMLFALYSALANYIPQDMGNHYYYPFLIVLPLLLTKMRRHAVMLIYTASWLTLIIAFPTFYLNNSYYHYPMLYGIAVLLGAAVAEVETTLAGREKTRVKSALALVAVIMLVLSVHSYNTVFRSYYTDFSETTEPTPFYSARLVAAQNTGKDFVVTDLPMSMFYLGGDPAQVKLAYTTQGLITATKSERYTYVVPYYMGNYTLKSVLEEHGYTQIAPRAWKKK
;
A
#
# COMPACT_ATOMS: atom_id res chain seq x y z
N MET A 1 24.18 32.45 -14.94
CA MET A 1 24.85 31.56 -13.94
C MET A 1 23.88 30.56 -13.34
N GLU A 2 22.68 30.98 -12.93
CA GLU A 2 21.67 30.09 -12.33
C GLU A 2 21.21 28.95 -13.24
N GLU A 3 20.99 29.20 -14.53
CA GLU A 3 20.61 28.15 -15.49
C GLU A 3 21.71 27.08 -15.65
N LYS A 4 22.97 27.49 -15.71
CA LYS A 4 24.12 26.59 -15.86
C LYS A 4 24.34 25.76 -14.59
N ALA A 5 24.15 26.36 -13.41
CA ALA A 5 24.18 25.68 -12.11
C ALA A 5 23.01 24.69 -11.94
N MET A 6 21.81 25.06 -12.40
CA MET A 6 20.65 24.17 -12.43
C MET A 6 20.89 22.97 -13.36
N ILE A 7 21.44 23.19 -14.56
CA ILE A 7 21.78 22.13 -15.51
C ILE A 7 22.87 21.20 -14.96
N GLU A 8 23.89 21.73 -14.29
CA GLU A 8 24.93 20.91 -13.64
C GLU A 8 24.41 20.10 -12.46
N SER A 9 23.51 20.68 -11.65
CA SER A 9 22.75 19.98 -10.61
C SER A 9 21.92 18.82 -11.19
N LEU A 10 21.16 19.08 -12.25
CA LEU A 10 20.34 18.07 -12.93
C LEU A 10 21.17 16.93 -13.54
N LYS A 11 22.38 17.21 -14.04
CA LYS A 11 23.32 16.17 -14.50
C LYS A 11 23.73 15.23 -13.36
N GLY A 12 23.84 15.74 -12.13
CA GLY A 12 24.13 14.94 -10.94
C GLY A 12 23.02 13.97 -10.55
N TYR A 13 21.77 14.29 -10.89
CA TYR A 13 20.57 13.52 -10.53
C TYR A 13 19.84 12.86 -11.71
N LYS A 14 20.45 12.86 -12.92
CA LYS A 14 19.87 12.26 -14.13
C LYS A 14 19.37 10.82 -13.91
N ASN A 15 20.14 10.01 -13.18
CA ASN A 15 19.80 8.60 -12.96
C ASN A 15 18.53 8.45 -12.12
N ILE A 16 18.38 9.22 -11.03
CA ILE A 16 17.17 9.13 -10.20
C ILE A 16 15.96 9.65 -10.96
N ILE A 17 16.09 10.70 -11.77
CA ILE A 17 15.00 11.17 -12.63
C ILE A 17 14.52 10.07 -13.59
N LEU A 18 15.46 9.40 -14.28
CA LEU A 18 15.13 8.32 -15.21
C LEU A 18 14.50 7.11 -14.49
N ILE A 19 15.02 6.74 -13.32
CA ILE A 19 14.50 5.63 -12.50
C ILE A 19 13.10 5.95 -11.98
N THR A 20 12.85 7.18 -11.53
CA THR A 20 11.52 7.60 -11.11
C THR A 20 10.54 7.60 -12.28
N PHE A 21 10.96 8.05 -13.48
CA PHE A 21 10.12 7.96 -14.67
C PHE A 21 9.80 6.50 -15.05
N LEU A 22 10.79 5.61 -15.02
CA LEU A 22 10.58 4.17 -15.20
C LEU A 22 9.60 3.62 -14.16
N GLY A 23 9.79 3.96 -12.89
CA GLY A 23 8.91 3.52 -11.80
C GLY A 23 7.47 3.99 -11.97
N VAL A 24 7.25 5.22 -12.43
CA VAL A 24 5.93 5.75 -12.78
C VAL A 24 5.36 4.99 -13.98
N ALA A 25 6.12 4.82 -15.06
CA ALA A 25 5.67 4.12 -16.27
C ALA A 25 5.21 2.69 -15.97
N LEU A 26 5.95 1.94 -15.15
CA LEU A 26 5.56 0.58 -14.73
C LEU A 26 4.23 0.57 -13.93
N ARG A 27 3.96 1.61 -13.13
CA ARG A 27 2.73 1.71 -12.33
C ARG A 27 1.51 2.14 -13.15
N LEU A 28 1.72 2.82 -14.28
CA LEU A 28 0.66 3.22 -15.21
C LEU A 28 0.08 2.06 -16.03
N ILE A 29 0.81 0.95 -16.17
CA ILE A 29 0.31 -0.28 -16.82
C ILE A 29 -0.99 -0.69 -16.12
N ASP A 30 -2.09 -0.93 -16.84
CA ASP A 30 -3.38 -1.32 -16.24
C ASP A 30 -3.93 -0.36 -15.16
N ILE A 31 -3.53 0.92 -15.09
CA ILE A 31 -3.99 1.87 -14.05
C ILE A 31 -5.51 2.10 -14.08
N ALA A 32 -6.11 2.02 -15.27
CA ALA A 32 -7.54 2.23 -15.50
C ALA A 32 -8.37 0.94 -15.44
N ARG A 33 -7.76 -0.20 -15.09
CA ARG A 33 -8.52 -1.44 -14.94
C ARG A 33 -9.60 -1.27 -13.86
N PRO A 34 -10.68 -2.03 -13.91
CA PRO A 34 -11.64 -2.05 -12.80
C PRO A 34 -11.04 -2.51 -11.47
N PHE A 35 -11.76 -2.33 -10.37
CA PHE A 35 -11.36 -2.88 -9.07
C PHE A 35 -11.51 -4.41 -9.04
N SER A 36 -10.53 -5.11 -9.62
CA SER A 36 -10.42 -6.57 -9.71
C SER A 36 -9.04 -7.06 -9.22
N GLY A 37 -8.86 -8.37 -9.11
CA GLY A 37 -7.61 -8.97 -8.62
C GLY A 37 -7.55 -9.24 -7.12
N LEU A 38 -6.34 -9.48 -6.62
CA LEU A 38 -6.08 -10.03 -5.29
C LEU A 38 -6.57 -9.12 -4.14
N TYR A 39 -6.58 -7.79 -4.33
CA TYR A 39 -6.99 -6.82 -3.30
C TYR A 39 -8.12 -5.89 -3.74
N LYS A 40 -8.96 -6.38 -4.66
CA LYS A 40 -10.15 -5.68 -5.14
C LYS A 40 -11.08 -5.18 -4.03
N TRP A 41 -11.18 -5.93 -2.92
CA TRP A 41 -12.01 -5.57 -1.78
C TRP A 41 -11.53 -4.26 -1.15
N ASN A 42 -10.23 -4.14 -0.85
CA ASN A 42 -9.64 -2.92 -0.30
C ASN A 42 -9.83 -1.75 -1.27
N GLU A 43 -9.61 -1.97 -2.57
CA GLU A 43 -9.78 -0.88 -3.54
C GLU A 43 -11.21 -0.35 -3.58
N GLY A 44 -12.20 -1.26 -3.60
CA GLY A 44 -13.61 -0.92 -3.54
C GLY A 44 -13.97 -0.20 -2.24
N HIS A 45 -13.54 -0.72 -1.09
CA HIS A 45 -13.81 -0.15 0.24
C HIS A 45 -13.37 1.32 0.32
N TYR A 46 -12.10 1.61 0.05
CA TYR A 46 -11.59 2.98 0.15
C TYR A 46 -12.15 3.91 -0.95
N ALA A 47 -12.45 3.37 -2.14
CA ALA A 47 -13.07 4.15 -3.21
C ALA A 47 -14.54 4.51 -2.90
N VAL A 48 -15.33 3.60 -2.31
CA VAL A 48 -16.70 3.91 -1.83
C VAL A 48 -16.64 4.98 -0.75
N THR A 49 -15.75 4.85 0.23
CA THR A 49 -15.58 5.87 1.28
C THR A 49 -15.31 7.24 0.68
N ALA A 50 -14.38 7.31 -0.27
CA ALA A 50 -14.04 8.56 -0.96
C ALA A 50 -15.21 9.12 -1.79
N LEU A 51 -15.95 8.26 -2.49
CA LEU A 51 -17.14 8.66 -3.26
C LEU A 51 -18.24 9.24 -2.36
N ASN A 52 -18.39 8.71 -1.15
CA ASN A 52 -19.41 9.16 -0.22
C ASN A 52 -19.11 10.50 0.46
N TYR A 53 -17.87 10.99 0.43
CA TYR A 53 -17.59 12.36 0.88
C TYR A 53 -18.27 13.44 0.05
N PHE A 54 -18.68 13.14 -1.20
CA PHE A 54 -19.53 14.04 -1.98
C PHE A 54 -20.93 14.22 -1.37
N ARG A 55 -21.43 13.22 -0.64
CA ARG A 55 -22.77 13.22 -0.04
C ARG A 55 -22.77 13.62 1.44
N TYR A 56 -21.85 13.06 2.22
CA TYR A 56 -21.88 13.16 3.69
C TYR A 56 -20.83 14.14 4.26
N GLY A 57 -19.88 14.60 3.45
CA GLY A 57 -18.83 15.52 3.88
C GLY A 57 -17.61 14.82 4.51
N LEU A 58 -16.47 15.52 4.52
CA LEU A 58 -15.14 14.95 4.79
C LEU A 58 -14.94 14.31 6.18
N LEU A 59 -15.72 14.73 7.18
CA LEU A 59 -15.59 14.23 8.55
C LEU A 59 -16.42 12.96 8.81
N LEU A 60 -17.23 12.53 7.84
CA LEU A 60 -18.08 11.34 7.92
C LEU A 60 -17.65 10.33 6.85
N PRO A 61 -16.62 9.51 7.12
CA PRO A 61 -16.28 8.38 6.26
C PRO A 61 -17.44 7.38 6.26
N VAL A 62 -18.17 7.34 5.15
CA VAL A 62 -19.31 6.43 4.98
C VAL A 62 -18.96 5.39 3.92
N ASN A 63 -18.99 4.12 4.28
CA ASN A 63 -18.64 2.99 3.42
C ASN A 63 -19.73 1.92 3.40
N GLU A 64 -19.42 0.70 2.98
CA GLU A 64 -20.36 -0.42 2.92
C GLU A 64 -20.94 -0.85 4.28
N TYR A 65 -20.29 -0.47 5.39
CA TYR A 65 -20.76 -0.69 6.75
C TYR A 65 -21.56 0.50 7.32
N GLY A 66 -21.69 1.60 6.57
CA GLY A 66 -22.20 2.87 7.07
C GLY A 66 -21.07 3.80 7.53
N VAL A 67 -21.29 4.55 8.61
CA VAL A 67 -20.26 5.44 9.19
C VAL A 67 -19.15 4.60 9.83
N ASP A 68 -17.92 4.73 9.34
CA ASP A 68 -16.78 3.92 9.76
C ASP A 68 -15.54 4.78 10.04
N LEU A 69 -15.27 5.03 11.33
CA LEU A 69 -14.10 5.77 11.79
C LEU A 69 -12.96 4.85 12.25
N THR A 70 -13.04 3.55 11.99
CA THR A 70 -12.02 2.59 12.46
C THR A 70 -10.70 2.73 11.73
N THR A 71 -10.75 3.21 10.49
CA THR A 71 -9.58 3.68 9.74
C THR A 71 -9.56 5.21 9.71
N THR A 72 -8.36 5.76 9.67
CA THR A 72 -8.16 7.20 9.54
C THR A 72 -8.42 7.66 8.11
N PRO A 73 -8.91 8.89 7.90
CA PRO A 73 -9.47 9.29 6.61
C PRO A 73 -8.42 9.90 5.67
N PHE A 74 -7.14 9.96 6.06
CA PHE A 74 -6.12 10.67 5.29
C PHE A 74 -6.07 10.21 3.83
N TYR A 75 -6.01 8.89 3.62
CA TYR A 75 -5.90 8.37 2.27
C TYR A 75 -7.19 8.53 1.47
N THR A 76 -8.35 8.29 2.08
CA THR A 76 -9.65 8.47 1.42
C THR A 76 -9.92 9.93 1.08
N TRP A 77 -9.41 10.90 1.87
CA TRP A 77 -9.41 12.32 1.50
C TRP A 77 -8.59 12.61 0.25
N MET A 78 -7.43 11.97 0.09
CA MET A 78 -6.61 12.12 -1.13
C MET A 78 -7.29 11.50 -2.35
N VAL A 79 -7.94 10.35 -2.17
CA VAL A 79 -8.76 9.71 -3.22
C VAL A 79 -9.94 10.61 -3.61
N TYR A 80 -10.62 11.21 -2.63
CA TYR A 80 -11.69 12.16 -2.87
C TYR A 80 -11.21 13.42 -3.59
N LEU A 81 -10.07 13.99 -3.21
CA LEU A 81 -9.48 15.11 -3.93
C LEU A 81 -9.20 14.75 -5.39
N SER A 82 -8.70 13.54 -5.64
CA SER A 82 -8.52 13.02 -7.00
C SER A 82 -9.86 12.92 -7.76
N PHE A 83 -10.90 12.37 -7.12
CA PHE A 83 -12.26 12.31 -7.70
C PHE A 83 -12.86 13.69 -7.96
N ARG A 84 -12.57 14.69 -7.12
CA ARG A 84 -13.04 16.06 -7.32
C ARG A 84 -12.46 16.71 -8.57
N ILE A 85 -11.22 16.35 -8.94
CA ILE A 85 -10.52 16.92 -10.09
C ILE A 85 -10.83 16.13 -11.37
N PHE A 86 -10.83 14.80 -11.27
CA PHE A 86 -10.86 13.91 -12.43
C PHE A 86 -12.15 13.11 -12.60
N GLY A 87 -13.04 13.12 -11.62
CA GLY A 87 -14.21 12.24 -11.56
C GLY A 87 -13.93 10.89 -10.90
N PRO A 88 -14.98 10.13 -10.52
CA PRO A 88 -14.87 8.85 -9.81
C PRO A 88 -14.49 7.69 -10.75
N PHE A 89 -13.31 7.80 -11.38
CA PHE A 89 -12.74 6.74 -12.22
C PHE A 89 -11.70 5.92 -11.46
N GLU A 90 -11.49 4.67 -11.88
CA GLU A 90 -10.56 3.77 -11.20
C GLU A 90 -9.11 4.27 -11.25
N TRP A 91 -8.67 4.82 -12.39
CA TRP A 91 -7.33 5.40 -12.50
C TRP A 91 -7.18 6.62 -11.58
N ALA A 92 -8.23 7.45 -11.46
CA ALA A 92 -8.23 8.60 -10.57
C ALA A 92 -8.12 8.15 -9.11
N ALA A 93 -8.80 7.07 -8.73
CA ALA A 93 -8.70 6.52 -7.37
C ALA A 93 -7.27 6.06 -7.03
N ARG A 94 -6.51 5.59 -8.03
CA ARG A 94 -5.14 5.07 -7.88
C ARG A 94 -4.05 6.12 -7.97
N LEU A 95 -4.36 7.33 -8.46
CA LEU A 95 -3.38 8.42 -8.59
C LEU A 95 -2.70 8.80 -7.26
N PRO A 96 -3.41 8.95 -6.13
CA PRO A 96 -2.76 9.24 -4.85
C PRO A 96 -1.73 8.18 -4.46
N GLY A 97 -2.08 6.89 -4.60
CA GLY A 97 -1.14 5.78 -4.33
C GLY A 97 0.11 5.89 -5.20
N LEU A 98 -0.08 6.09 -6.51
CA LEU A 98 1.02 6.26 -7.47
C LEU A 98 1.93 7.44 -7.11
N PHE A 99 1.36 8.58 -6.68
CA PHE A 99 2.13 9.74 -6.24
C PHE A 99 3.06 9.40 -5.06
N PHE A 100 2.52 8.77 -4.01
CA PHE A 100 3.33 8.35 -2.86
C PHE A 100 4.34 7.24 -3.21
N ALA A 101 4.02 6.40 -4.20
CA ALA A 101 4.96 5.43 -4.74
C ALA A 101 6.16 6.09 -5.42
N ALA A 102 5.92 7.10 -6.27
CA ALA A 102 6.97 7.86 -6.92
C ALA A 102 7.83 8.61 -5.90
N ALA A 103 7.20 9.21 -4.88
CA ALA A 103 7.91 9.82 -3.76
C ALA A 103 8.78 8.81 -3.01
N SER A 104 8.29 7.59 -2.76
CA SER A 104 9.04 6.54 -2.06
C SER A 104 10.32 6.14 -2.81
N ILE A 105 10.32 6.10 -4.14
CA ILE A 105 11.53 5.83 -4.95
C ILE A 105 12.59 6.92 -4.71
N VAL A 106 12.16 8.18 -4.72
CA VAL A 106 13.04 9.35 -4.48
C VAL A 106 13.57 9.35 -3.05
N LEU A 107 12.71 9.05 -2.07
CA LEU A 107 13.11 8.96 -0.66
C LEU A 107 14.11 7.82 -0.43
N VAL A 108 13.90 6.65 -1.02
CA VAL A 108 14.86 5.54 -0.97
C VAL A 108 16.21 5.95 -1.55
N TYR A 109 16.24 6.67 -2.67
CA TYR A 109 17.49 7.18 -3.23
C TYR A 109 18.24 8.05 -2.21
N PHE A 110 17.59 9.07 -1.65
CA PHE A 110 18.25 9.99 -0.73
C PHE A 110 18.63 9.37 0.62
N ILE A 111 17.81 8.46 1.16
CA ILE A 111 18.16 7.69 2.37
C ILE A 111 19.42 6.86 2.10
N THR A 112 19.48 6.19 0.97
CA THR A 112 20.62 5.34 0.61
C THR A 112 21.87 6.16 0.28
N GLU A 113 21.71 7.34 -0.34
CA GLU A 113 22.83 8.26 -0.60
C GLU A 113 23.43 8.75 0.72
N GLU A 114 22.58 9.12 1.68
CA GLU A 114 23.00 9.61 2.99
C GLU A 114 23.64 8.51 3.86
N LEU A 115 23.10 7.30 3.86
CA LEU A 115 23.64 6.19 4.65
C LEU A 115 24.89 5.54 4.01
N TYR A 116 25.01 5.64 2.67
CA TYR A 116 26.04 4.92 1.93
C TYR A 116 26.72 5.82 0.89
N ASN A 117 26.21 5.82 -0.35
CA ASN A 117 26.76 6.59 -1.46
C ASN A 117 25.79 6.61 -2.65
N ARG A 118 26.06 7.47 -3.64
CA ARG A 118 25.24 7.63 -4.85
C ARG A 118 25.06 6.36 -5.67
N ARG A 119 26.05 5.47 -5.68
CA ARG A 119 25.98 4.22 -6.45
C ARG A 119 24.98 3.26 -5.81
N ALA A 120 25.09 3.05 -4.50
CA ALA A 120 24.12 2.30 -3.71
C ALA A 120 22.72 2.88 -3.88
N ALA A 121 22.59 4.22 -3.83
CA ALA A 121 21.32 4.92 -4.01
C ALA A 121 20.66 4.67 -5.37
N THR A 122 21.45 4.72 -6.44
CA THR A 122 20.96 4.42 -7.79
C THR A 122 20.44 2.99 -7.89
N ILE A 123 21.16 2.02 -7.30
CA ILE A 123 20.77 0.60 -7.32
C ILE A 123 19.51 0.38 -6.47
N ALA A 124 19.47 0.92 -5.25
CA ALA A 124 18.32 0.81 -4.35
C ALA A 124 17.04 1.40 -4.96
N ALA A 125 17.16 2.60 -5.56
CA ALA A 125 16.04 3.23 -6.24
C ALA A 125 15.58 2.42 -7.46
N PHE A 126 16.51 1.85 -8.24
CA PHE A 126 16.17 0.96 -9.36
C PHE A 126 15.40 -0.26 -8.87
N VAL A 127 15.88 -0.96 -7.84
CA VAL A 127 15.20 -2.11 -7.24
C VAL A 127 13.81 -1.72 -6.73
N ALA A 128 13.68 -0.59 -6.03
CA ALA A 128 12.39 -0.10 -5.53
C ALA A 128 11.42 0.29 -6.67
N ALA A 129 11.94 0.79 -7.79
CA ALA A 129 11.15 1.17 -8.95
C ALA A 129 10.59 -0.04 -9.69
N SER A 130 11.35 -1.14 -9.79
CA SER A 130 11.03 -2.32 -10.61
C SER A 130 10.51 -3.53 -9.84
N ALA A 131 10.70 -3.66 -8.53
CA ALA A 131 10.25 -4.83 -7.77
C ALA A 131 8.73 -5.07 -7.97
N PRO A 132 8.31 -6.28 -8.40
CA PRO A 132 6.97 -6.52 -8.96
C PRO A 132 5.84 -6.26 -7.96
N GLY A 133 6.00 -6.68 -6.70
CA GLY A 133 5.06 -6.40 -5.62
C GLY A 133 5.04 -4.92 -5.26
N ILE A 134 6.21 -4.25 -5.18
CA ILE A 134 6.22 -2.80 -4.96
C ILE A 134 5.44 -2.09 -6.07
N VAL A 135 5.66 -2.43 -7.34
CA VAL A 135 4.88 -1.87 -8.48
C VAL A 135 3.38 -2.16 -8.30
N TYR A 136 3.02 -3.39 -7.97
CA TYR A 136 1.64 -3.83 -7.83
C TYR A 136 0.88 -3.14 -6.68
N TYR A 137 1.38 -3.23 -5.45
CA TYR A 137 0.71 -2.69 -4.27
C TYR A 137 0.66 -1.17 -4.29
N SER A 138 1.72 -0.54 -4.81
CA SER A 138 1.91 0.89 -4.63
C SER A 138 0.89 1.79 -5.33
N ARG A 139 0.17 1.23 -6.29
CA ARG A 139 -0.89 1.93 -7.04
C ARG A 139 -2.29 1.49 -6.62
N ASN A 140 -2.42 0.41 -5.85
CA ASN A 140 -3.75 -0.01 -5.42
C ASN A 140 -4.34 1.09 -4.53
N VAL A 141 -5.66 1.23 -4.54
CA VAL A 141 -6.36 2.17 -3.65
C VAL A 141 -6.27 1.62 -2.23
N GLN A 142 -5.17 1.92 -1.55
CA GLN A 142 -4.73 1.29 -0.31
C GLN A 142 -3.77 2.21 0.48
N LEU A 143 -3.68 2.00 1.79
CA LEU A 143 -2.96 2.89 2.72
C LEU A 143 -1.44 2.68 2.68
N GLU A 144 -0.99 1.60 2.08
CA GLU A 144 0.40 1.12 2.09
C GLU A 144 1.39 2.14 1.53
N SER A 145 1.11 2.68 0.34
CA SER A 145 1.97 3.66 -0.31
C SER A 145 2.14 4.95 0.50
N PRO A 146 1.07 5.66 0.92
CA PRO A 146 1.21 6.90 1.66
C PRO A 146 1.91 6.72 3.00
N PHE A 147 1.51 5.73 3.82
CA PHE A 147 2.16 5.58 5.13
C PHE A 147 3.63 5.21 4.96
N THR A 148 3.98 4.38 3.96
CA THR A 148 5.38 4.00 3.69
C THR A 148 6.20 5.21 3.24
N ALA A 149 5.66 6.03 2.34
CA ALA A 149 6.33 7.26 1.91
C ALA A 149 6.59 8.19 3.09
N PHE A 150 5.60 8.38 3.97
CA PHE A 150 5.78 9.20 5.17
C PHE A 150 6.76 8.59 6.18
N SER A 151 6.77 7.26 6.36
CA SER A 151 7.77 6.56 7.17
C SER A 151 9.19 6.76 6.63
N LEU A 152 9.38 6.65 5.31
CA LEU A 152 10.67 6.90 4.65
C LEU A 152 11.07 8.38 4.77
N ALA A 153 10.13 9.31 4.62
CA ALA A 153 10.38 10.73 4.80
C ALA A 153 10.80 11.06 6.24
N ALA A 154 10.17 10.43 7.24
CA ALA A 154 10.60 10.55 8.64
C ALA A 154 12.04 10.06 8.84
N LEU A 155 12.42 8.92 8.27
CA LEU A 155 13.80 8.42 8.32
C LEU A 155 14.76 9.42 7.69
N LEU A 156 14.47 9.89 6.46
CA LEU A 156 15.33 10.81 5.73
C LEU A 156 15.54 12.13 6.48
N PHE A 157 14.46 12.75 6.93
CA PHE A 157 14.55 14.03 7.64
C PHE A 157 15.23 13.87 9.00
N LEU A 158 15.06 12.75 9.69
CA LEU A 158 15.81 12.52 10.93
C LEU A 158 17.32 12.37 10.67
N LEU A 159 17.71 11.70 9.58
CA LEU A 159 19.12 11.63 9.14
C LEU A 159 19.68 13.03 8.83
N TYR A 160 18.93 13.87 8.12
CA TYR A 160 19.35 15.25 7.84
C TYR A 160 19.40 16.14 9.09
N TYR A 161 18.47 15.97 10.02
CA TYR A 161 18.53 16.64 11.32
C TYR A 161 19.77 16.23 12.09
N ARG A 162 20.08 14.93 12.13
CA ARG A 162 21.28 14.42 12.81
C ARG A 162 22.57 14.98 12.22
N LYS A 163 22.64 15.14 10.90
CA LYS A 163 23.81 15.67 10.20
C LYS A 163 23.99 17.17 10.35
N ASN A 164 22.91 17.94 10.22
CA ASN A 164 22.99 19.41 10.10
C ASN A 164 22.59 20.14 11.39
N GLY A 165 21.90 19.47 12.33
CA GLY A 165 21.35 20.07 13.54
C GLY A 165 20.17 21.03 13.31
N GLU A 166 19.72 21.20 12.06
CA GLU A 166 18.71 22.20 11.71
C GLU A 166 17.30 21.79 12.12
N HIS A 167 16.63 22.65 12.88
CA HIS A 167 15.32 22.34 13.47
C HIS A 167 14.22 22.05 12.44
N ARG A 168 14.31 22.60 11.22
CA ARG A 168 13.35 22.30 10.14
C ARG A 168 13.27 20.79 9.84
N PHE A 169 14.40 20.09 9.83
CA PHE A 169 14.43 18.65 9.56
C PHE A 169 13.84 17.84 10.70
N PHE A 170 14.04 18.27 11.95
CA PHE A 170 13.36 17.67 13.10
C PHE A 170 11.84 17.79 12.97
N LEU A 171 11.33 18.98 12.65
CA LEU A 171 9.89 19.22 12.47
C LEU A 171 9.33 18.43 11.28
N SER A 172 10.03 18.42 10.14
CA SER A 172 9.65 17.63 8.96
C SER A 172 9.62 16.13 9.26
N SER A 173 10.56 15.64 10.07
CA SER A 173 10.60 14.24 10.51
C SER A 173 9.41 13.90 11.41
N ALA A 174 9.14 14.73 12.42
CA ALA A 174 8.04 14.52 13.35
C ALA A 174 6.66 14.62 12.65
N LEU A 175 6.51 15.58 11.74
CA LEU A 175 5.30 15.72 10.90
C LEU A 175 5.12 14.51 9.98
N SER A 176 6.19 14.03 9.35
CA SER A 176 6.13 12.85 8.48
C SER A 176 5.74 11.61 9.27
N LEU A 177 6.33 11.37 10.45
CA LEU A 177 5.94 10.25 11.31
C LEU A 177 4.47 10.40 11.77
N SER A 178 4.02 11.61 12.08
CA SER A 178 2.62 11.89 12.43
C SER A 178 1.67 11.53 11.30
N LEU A 179 1.98 11.96 10.07
CA LEU A 179 1.20 11.63 8.88
C LEU A 179 1.24 10.13 8.56
N ALA A 180 2.36 9.45 8.81
CA ALA A 180 2.47 8.00 8.63
C ALA A 180 1.51 7.26 9.59
N VAL A 181 1.58 7.57 10.90
CA VAL A 181 0.72 6.95 11.93
C VAL A 181 -0.75 7.35 11.74
N PHE A 182 -1.01 8.61 11.38
CA PHE A 182 -2.35 9.08 11.02
C PHE A 182 -2.85 8.49 9.71
N THR A 183 -2.00 7.98 8.81
CA THR A 183 -2.47 7.24 7.63
C THR A 183 -2.78 5.81 7.98
N LYS A 184 -1.91 5.16 8.78
CA LYS A 184 -2.11 3.79 9.25
C LYS A 184 -1.35 3.60 10.55
N TYR A 185 -2.04 3.23 11.63
CA TYR A 185 -1.45 3.14 12.97
C TYR A 185 -0.20 2.24 13.03
N VAL A 186 -0.18 1.18 12.21
CA VAL A 186 0.95 0.24 12.11
C VAL A 186 2.27 0.89 11.64
N ALA A 187 2.23 2.08 11.06
CA ALA A 187 3.42 2.84 10.69
C ALA A 187 4.34 3.12 11.89
N ILE A 188 3.84 3.01 13.13
CA ILE A 188 4.62 3.08 14.36
C ILE A 188 5.77 2.05 14.41
N LEU A 189 5.70 0.96 13.64
CA LEU A 189 6.81 0.00 13.48
C LEU A 189 8.06 0.61 12.81
N THR A 190 7.99 1.84 12.30
CA THR A 190 9.15 2.61 11.85
C THR A 190 9.96 3.16 13.04
N LEU A 191 9.33 3.27 14.22
CA LEU A 191 9.89 3.92 15.40
C LEU A 191 11.22 3.31 15.89
N PRO A 192 11.42 1.98 15.92
CA PRO A 192 12.70 1.40 16.34
C PRO A 192 13.90 1.89 15.50
N ALA A 193 13.72 2.06 14.19
CA ALA A 193 14.77 2.60 13.32
C ALA A 193 15.01 4.10 13.58
N LEU A 194 13.96 4.87 13.83
CA LEU A 194 14.07 6.28 14.20
C LEU A 194 14.75 6.47 15.57
N LEU A 195 14.44 5.61 16.54
CA LEU A 195 15.11 5.59 17.84
C LEU A 195 16.58 5.19 17.71
N TRP A 196 16.92 4.27 16.81
CA TRP A 196 18.32 3.99 16.49
C TRP A 196 19.04 5.23 15.98
N ILE A 197 18.46 5.92 14.98
CA ILE A 197 19.01 7.19 14.45
C ILE A 197 19.10 8.24 15.56
N TRP A 198 18.14 8.30 16.49
CA TRP A 198 18.19 9.24 17.61
C TRP A 198 19.34 8.93 18.57
N PHE A 199 19.51 7.65 18.90
CA PHE A 199 20.41 7.23 19.97
C PHE A 199 21.83 6.89 19.53
N GLU A 200 22.08 6.69 18.24
CA GLU A 200 23.44 6.48 17.74
C GLU A 200 24.35 7.65 18.19
N LYS A 201 25.53 7.36 18.76
CA LYS A 201 26.33 8.36 19.48
C LYS A 201 27.23 9.15 18.54
N GLU A 202 27.05 10.47 18.50
CA GLU A 202 28.12 11.45 18.24
C GLU A 202 27.71 12.81 18.84
N GLY A 203 28.50 13.33 19.78
CA GLY A 203 28.44 14.74 20.21
C GLY A 203 27.15 15.27 20.83
N ARG A 204 26.40 14.50 21.65
CA ARG A 204 25.19 15.02 22.29
C ARG A 204 25.50 16.18 23.24
N LYS A 205 24.93 17.36 22.94
CA LYS A 205 24.86 18.49 23.87
C LYS A 205 23.68 18.30 24.83
N ASP A 206 23.83 18.80 26.05
CA ASP A 206 22.85 18.92 27.15
C ASP A 206 21.68 17.89 27.16
N GLY A 207 21.80 16.89 28.03
CA GLY A 207 20.85 15.77 28.13
C GLY A 207 19.40 16.17 28.45
N LYS A 208 19.15 17.33 29.09
CA LYS A 208 17.78 17.74 29.45
C LYS A 208 16.99 18.23 28.24
N THR A 209 17.62 19.00 27.37
CA THR A 209 17.00 19.53 26.14
C THR A 209 16.72 18.39 25.15
N GLU A 210 17.64 17.44 25.02
CA GLU A 210 17.47 16.24 24.20
C GLU A 210 16.30 15.37 24.67
N ASN A 211 16.13 15.16 25.98
CA ASN A 211 15.00 14.40 26.52
C ASN A 211 13.65 15.04 26.17
N ARG A 212 13.54 16.37 26.26
CA ARG A 212 12.30 17.09 25.88
C ARG A 212 12.00 16.94 24.39
N ARG A 213 13.01 17.05 23.53
CA ARG A 213 12.85 16.87 22.09
C ARG A 213 12.43 15.45 21.74
N LEU A 214 13.02 14.44 22.40
CA LEU A 214 12.63 13.05 22.22
C LEU A 214 11.18 12.81 22.65
N ILE A 215 10.77 13.30 23.83
CA ILE A 215 9.38 13.19 24.28
C ILE A 215 8.43 13.84 23.28
N THR A 216 8.78 15.03 22.78
CA THR A 216 7.98 15.74 21.76
C THR A 216 7.90 14.92 20.47
N TYR A 217 9.02 14.34 20.03
CA TYR A 217 9.11 13.49 18.85
C TYR A 217 8.27 12.21 18.96
N LEU A 218 8.12 11.66 20.17
CA LEU A 218 7.30 10.49 20.43
C LEU A 218 5.82 10.82 20.60
N ALA A 219 5.50 11.96 21.22
CA ALA A 219 4.12 12.34 21.52
C ALA A 219 3.40 12.95 20.31
N LEU A 220 4.07 13.84 19.57
CA LEU A 220 3.45 14.59 18.46
C LEU A 220 2.83 13.67 17.38
N PRO A 221 3.48 12.57 16.96
CA PRO A 221 2.91 11.67 15.97
C PRO A 221 1.61 10.99 16.39
N LEU A 222 1.41 10.78 17.69
CA LEU A 222 0.26 10.09 18.23
C LEU A 222 -0.97 11.00 18.37
N LEU A 223 -0.82 12.32 18.34
CA LEU A 223 -1.92 13.24 18.61
C LEU A 223 -3.06 13.16 17.58
N PRO A 224 -2.83 13.30 16.25
CA PRO A 224 -3.93 13.24 15.28
C PRO A 224 -4.60 11.86 15.24
N ALA A 225 -3.79 10.81 15.32
CA ALA A 225 -4.23 9.43 15.41
C ALA A 225 -5.09 9.18 16.66
N GLY A 226 -4.65 9.67 17.83
CA GLY A 226 -5.37 9.56 19.09
C GLY A 226 -6.68 10.34 19.12
N ILE A 227 -6.70 11.56 18.54
CA ILE A 227 -7.92 12.37 18.40
C ILE A 227 -8.94 11.62 17.54
N TRP A 228 -8.52 11.05 16.40
CA TRP A 228 -9.40 10.29 15.52
C TRP A 228 -9.92 9.01 16.16
N ALA A 229 -9.04 8.24 16.83
CA ALA A 229 -9.45 7.06 17.57
C ALA A 229 -10.43 7.39 18.71
N GLY A 230 -10.22 8.51 19.41
CA GLY A 230 -11.16 9.02 20.42
C GLY A 230 -12.52 9.36 19.82
N LEU A 231 -12.55 10.03 18.66
CA LEU A 231 -13.78 10.32 17.93
C LEU A 231 -14.51 9.04 17.49
N ALA A 232 -13.77 8.05 17.00
CA ALA A 232 -14.31 6.76 16.60
C ALA A 232 -15.02 6.03 17.76
N LEU A 233 -14.41 6.06 18.95
CA LEU A 233 -15.01 5.50 20.17
C LEU A 233 -16.29 6.22 20.60
N LEU A 234 -16.41 7.52 20.32
CA LEU A 234 -17.61 8.30 20.65
C LEU A 234 -18.75 8.09 19.65
N ILE A 235 -18.45 8.01 18.35
CA ILE A 235 -19.46 7.96 17.28
C ILE A 235 -19.88 6.53 16.95
N SER A 236 -18.94 5.59 16.92
CA SER A 236 -19.16 4.22 16.44
C SER A 236 -18.62 3.17 17.41
N PRO A 237 -18.97 3.21 18.71
CA PRO A 237 -18.36 2.35 19.73
C PRO A 237 -18.48 0.86 19.38
N GLY A 238 -19.63 0.41 18.86
CA GLY A 238 -19.85 -1.00 18.48
C GLY A 238 -19.00 -1.48 17.31
N LEU A 239 -18.75 -0.62 16.31
CA LEU A 239 -17.89 -0.96 15.19
C LEU A 239 -16.42 -0.92 15.62
N THR A 240 -16.03 0.08 16.40
CA THR A 240 -14.68 0.18 16.95
C THR A 240 -14.35 -0.99 17.88
N THR A 241 -15.26 -1.37 18.78
CA THR A 241 -15.07 -2.58 19.60
C THR A 241 -15.01 -3.82 18.74
N TRP A 242 -15.87 -3.97 17.71
CA TRP A 242 -15.79 -5.11 16.80
C TRP A 242 -14.45 -5.22 16.06
N TYR A 243 -13.85 -4.10 15.61
CA TYR A 243 -12.54 -4.13 14.96
C TYR A 243 -11.40 -4.45 15.95
N VAL A 244 -11.49 -3.94 17.20
CA VAL A 244 -10.49 -4.19 18.25
C VAL A 244 -10.60 -5.59 18.84
N SER A 245 -11.83 -6.09 19.00
CA SER A 245 -12.16 -7.39 19.57
C SER A 245 -12.51 -8.43 18.51
N LYS A 246 -12.19 -8.15 17.23
CA LYS A 246 -12.50 -9.05 16.12
C LYS A 246 -11.92 -10.41 16.53
N PRO A 247 -12.70 -11.49 16.54
CA PRO A 247 -12.18 -12.80 16.89
C PRO A 247 -11.22 -13.24 15.79
N GLU A 248 -9.98 -12.80 15.90
CA GLU A 248 -8.88 -13.44 15.21
C GLU A 248 -8.67 -14.80 15.85
N ALA A 249 -8.24 -15.77 15.03
CA ALA A 249 -7.86 -17.06 15.59
C ALA A 249 -6.83 -16.81 16.70
N PRO A 250 -6.99 -17.44 17.88
CA PRO A 250 -6.09 -17.23 19.00
C PRO A 250 -4.65 -17.46 18.55
N TRP A 251 -3.73 -16.67 19.11
CA TRP A 251 -2.32 -16.80 18.79
C TRP A 251 -1.84 -18.24 19.06
N ASN A 252 -1.09 -18.80 18.12
CA ASN A 252 -0.58 -20.15 18.20
C ASN A 252 0.81 -20.22 17.55
N ALA A 253 1.77 -20.87 18.21
CA ALA A 253 3.15 -21.01 17.74
C ALA A 253 3.23 -21.74 16.39
N ALA A 254 2.40 -22.77 16.16
CA ALA A 254 2.40 -23.47 14.87
C ALA A 254 1.93 -22.56 13.73
N THR A 255 0.87 -21.78 13.96
CA THR A 255 0.39 -20.77 13.00
C THR A 255 1.42 -19.67 12.79
N MET A 256 2.12 -19.23 13.84
CA MET A 256 3.22 -18.27 13.76
C MET A 256 4.37 -18.78 12.89
N LEU A 257 4.84 -20.01 13.12
CA LEU A 257 5.90 -20.62 12.33
C LEU A 257 5.47 -20.82 10.86
N PHE A 258 4.23 -21.24 10.63
CA PHE A 258 3.65 -21.35 9.29
C PHE A 258 3.56 -19.99 8.59
N ALA A 259 3.18 -18.92 9.30
CA ALA A 259 3.12 -17.56 8.78
C ALA A 259 4.53 -17.02 8.45
N LEU A 260 5.53 -17.27 9.30
CA LEU A 260 6.92 -16.91 9.04
C LEU A 260 7.48 -17.66 7.81
N TYR A 261 7.23 -18.96 7.72
CA TYR A 261 7.59 -19.74 6.53
C TYR A 261 6.91 -19.18 5.28
N SER A 262 5.59 -18.96 5.34
CA SER A 262 4.83 -18.42 4.21
C SER A 262 5.32 -17.04 3.80
N ALA A 263 5.70 -16.19 4.76
CA ALA A 263 6.28 -14.89 4.48
C ALA A 263 7.63 -15.00 3.78
N LEU A 264 8.57 -15.71 4.38
CA LEU A 264 9.98 -15.73 3.96
C LEU A 264 10.23 -16.64 2.75
N ALA A 265 9.38 -17.64 2.52
CA ALA A 265 9.52 -18.61 1.43
C ALA A 265 8.56 -18.36 0.26
N ASN A 266 7.43 -17.65 0.48
CA ASN A 266 6.43 -17.42 -0.58
C ASN A 266 6.17 -15.92 -0.80
N TYR A 267 5.53 -15.23 0.15
CA TYR A 267 4.99 -13.88 -0.09
C TYR A 267 6.07 -12.82 -0.34
N ILE A 268 7.10 -12.72 0.50
CA ILE A 268 8.17 -11.73 0.34
C ILE A 268 9.00 -12.00 -0.93
N PRO A 269 9.43 -13.24 -1.25
CA PRO A 269 10.09 -13.52 -2.52
C PRO A 269 9.24 -13.17 -3.74
N GLN A 270 7.95 -13.49 -3.70
CA GLN A 270 7.00 -13.17 -4.76
C GLN A 270 6.85 -11.66 -4.97
N ASP A 271 6.73 -10.91 -3.87
CA ASP A 271 6.49 -9.47 -3.89
C ASP A 271 7.76 -8.67 -4.17
N MET A 272 8.91 -9.12 -3.65
CA MET A 272 10.20 -8.56 -3.99
C MET A 272 10.65 -8.95 -5.40
N GLY A 273 10.16 -10.08 -5.92
CA GLY A 273 10.71 -10.77 -7.09
C GLY A 273 11.89 -11.67 -6.69
N ASN A 274 11.81 -12.96 -7.05
CA ASN A 274 12.81 -13.96 -6.72
C ASN A 274 14.24 -13.54 -7.12
N HIS A 275 14.36 -12.84 -8.25
CA HIS A 275 15.62 -12.30 -8.78
C HIS A 275 16.22 -11.17 -7.95
N TYR A 276 15.47 -10.52 -7.06
CA TYR A 276 16.00 -9.58 -6.06
C TYR A 276 16.12 -10.21 -4.68
N TYR A 277 15.15 -11.03 -4.27
CA TYR A 277 15.09 -11.60 -2.92
C TYR A 277 16.21 -12.61 -2.63
N TYR A 278 16.47 -13.57 -3.52
CA TYR A 278 17.51 -14.57 -3.27
C TYR A 278 18.93 -13.96 -3.29
N PRO A 279 19.28 -13.04 -4.21
CA PRO A 279 20.53 -12.29 -4.09
C PRO A 279 20.66 -11.51 -2.80
N PHE A 280 19.57 -10.91 -2.30
CA PHE A 280 19.55 -10.26 -0.99
C PHE A 280 19.89 -11.25 0.14
N LEU A 281 19.29 -12.44 0.16
CA LEU A 281 19.62 -13.47 1.17
C LEU A 281 21.09 -13.92 1.11
N ILE A 282 21.66 -14.03 -0.09
CA ILE A 282 23.08 -14.41 -0.29
C ILE A 282 24.01 -13.33 0.30
N VAL A 283 23.69 -12.05 0.14
CA VAL A 283 24.52 -10.94 0.65
C VAL A 283 24.21 -10.54 2.10
N LEU A 284 23.11 -11.04 2.67
CA LEU A 284 22.71 -10.70 4.04
C LEU A 284 23.78 -11.02 5.09
N PRO A 285 24.47 -12.17 5.08
CA PRO A 285 25.57 -12.43 6.02
C PRO A 285 26.69 -11.38 5.96
N LEU A 286 27.03 -10.90 4.75
CA LEU A 286 28.03 -9.84 4.57
C LEU A 286 27.56 -8.53 5.22
N LEU A 287 26.31 -8.14 5.03
CA LEU A 287 25.72 -6.97 5.69
C LEU A 287 25.76 -7.10 7.22
N LEU A 288 25.52 -8.31 7.75
CA LEU A 288 25.57 -8.58 9.19
C LEU A 288 26.99 -8.50 9.77
N THR A 289 28.06 -8.78 9.00
CA THR A 289 29.44 -8.53 9.47
C THR A 289 29.70 -7.06 9.79
N LYS A 290 28.95 -6.14 9.16
CA LYS A 290 28.99 -4.69 9.39
C LYS A 290 27.66 -4.17 9.93
N MET A 291 27.00 -4.96 10.78
CA MET A 291 25.63 -4.70 11.24
C MET A 291 25.41 -3.28 11.75
N ARG A 292 26.36 -2.67 12.48
CA ARG A 292 26.23 -1.27 12.95
C ARG A 292 26.06 -0.27 11.81
N ARG A 293 26.82 -0.43 10.72
CA ARG A 293 26.73 0.44 9.53
C ARG A 293 25.37 0.32 8.84
N HIS A 294 24.77 -0.87 8.89
CA HIS A 294 23.49 -1.17 8.25
C HIS A 294 22.30 -1.13 9.21
N ALA A 295 22.52 -0.76 10.48
CA ALA A 295 21.58 -0.97 11.57
C ALA A 295 20.24 -0.27 11.35
N VAL A 296 20.25 0.99 10.88
CA VAL A 296 19.02 1.75 10.57
C VAL A 296 18.09 0.94 9.66
N MET A 297 18.62 0.41 8.56
CA MET A 297 17.82 -0.28 7.56
C MET A 297 17.56 -1.74 7.91
N LEU A 298 18.46 -2.40 8.64
CA LEU A 298 18.20 -3.73 9.21
C LEU A 298 17.06 -3.69 10.23
N ILE A 299 17.07 -2.70 11.13
CA ILE A 299 16.01 -2.50 12.13
C ILE A 299 14.70 -2.12 11.44
N TYR A 300 14.72 -1.19 10.47
CA TYR A 300 13.52 -0.83 9.70
C TYR A 300 12.91 -2.06 9.01
N THR A 301 13.73 -2.86 8.33
CA THR A 301 13.29 -4.06 7.61
C THR A 301 12.74 -5.12 8.59
N ALA A 302 13.48 -5.42 9.65
CA ALA A 302 13.10 -6.45 10.63
C ALA A 302 11.86 -6.07 11.46
N SER A 303 11.59 -4.78 11.64
CA SER A 303 10.44 -4.32 12.44
C SER A 303 9.10 -4.80 11.87
N TRP A 304 9.01 -5.03 10.55
CA TRP A 304 7.80 -5.55 9.90
C TRP A 304 7.56 -7.05 10.12
N LEU A 305 8.60 -7.81 10.51
CA LEU A 305 8.46 -9.21 10.92
C LEU A 305 7.66 -9.34 12.23
N THR A 306 7.62 -8.28 13.05
CA THR A 306 6.87 -8.30 14.32
C THR A 306 5.37 -8.50 14.10
N LEU A 307 4.81 -8.03 12.98
CA LEU A 307 3.41 -8.28 12.62
C LEU A 307 3.13 -9.75 12.33
N ILE A 308 4.07 -10.42 11.67
CA ILE A 308 3.97 -11.84 11.35
C ILE A 308 4.01 -12.67 12.64
N ILE A 309 4.87 -12.26 13.58
CA ILE A 309 5.04 -12.92 14.88
C ILE A 309 3.83 -12.68 15.78
N ALA A 310 3.37 -11.43 15.90
CA ALA A 310 2.30 -11.04 16.80
C ALA A 310 0.90 -11.39 16.29
N PHE A 311 0.68 -11.31 14.97
CA PHE A 311 -0.64 -11.48 14.34
C PHE A 311 -0.56 -12.41 13.11
N PRO A 312 -0.17 -13.68 13.28
CA PRO A 312 0.13 -14.58 12.15
C PRO A 312 -1.08 -14.87 11.26
N THR A 313 -2.26 -15.11 11.85
CA THR A 313 -3.51 -15.35 11.09
C THR A 313 -3.91 -14.11 10.30
N PHE A 314 -3.79 -12.93 10.90
CA PHE A 314 -4.07 -11.67 10.22
C PHE A 314 -3.11 -11.46 9.04
N TYR A 315 -1.81 -11.69 9.26
CA TYR A 315 -0.79 -11.57 8.21
C TYR A 315 -1.04 -12.52 7.03
N LEU A 316 -1.40 -13.78 7.29
CA LEU A 316 -1.69 -14.75 6.22
C LEU A 316 -2.83 -14.31 5.30
N ASN A 317 -3.80 -13.54 5.82
CA ASN A 317 -4.90 -12.98 5.05
C ASN A 317 -4.56 -11.60 4.43
N ASN A 318 -3.52 -10.93 4.94
CA ASN A 318 -3.14 -9.57 4.58
C ASN A 318 -1.64 -9.46 4.38
N SER A 319 -1.09 -10.29 3.48
CA SER A 319 0.37 -10.39 3.27
C SER A 319 1.02 -9.05 2.93
N TYR A 320 0.30 -8.14 2.27
CA TYR A 320 0.74 -6.78 1.91
C TYR A 320 1.23 -5.92 3.09
N TYR A 321 1.02 -6.32 4.36
CA TYR A 321 1.57 -5.61 5.51
C TYR A 321 3.10 -5.62 5.58
N HIS A 322 3.79 -6.52 4.86
CA HIS A 322 5.25 -6.45 4.73
C HIS A 322 5.70 -5.44 3.67
N TYR A 323 4.80 -4.74 2.97
CA TYR A 323 5.12 -3.80 1.89
C TYR A 323 6.28 -2.82 2.21
N PRO A 324 6.37 -2.20 3.42
CA PRO A 324 7.47 -1.29 3.73
C PRO A 324 8.82 -2.01 3.87
N MET A 325 8.82 -3.29 4.29
CA MET A 325 10.00 -4.16 4.35
C MET A 325 10.69 -4.25 2.98
N LEU A 326 9.93 -4.25 1.88
CA LEU A 326 10.47 -4.36 0.52
C LEU A 326 11.40 -3.19 0.17
N TYR A 327 11.08 -1.98 0.63
CA TYR A 327 11.97 -0.82 0.47
C TYR A 327 13.24 -0.94 1.33
N GLY A 328 13.12 -1.52 2.53
CA GLY A 328 14.28 -1.83 3.37
C GLY A 328 15.23 -2.83 2.70
N ILE A 329 14.68 -3.89 2.11
CA ILE A 329 15.43 -4.85 1.29
C ILE A 329 16.10 -4.14 0.11
N ALA A 330 15.39 -3.27 -0.61
CA ALA A 330 15.93 -2.55 -1.75
C ALA A 330 17.17 -1.69 -1.37
N VAL A 331 17.10 -0.98 -0.24
CA VAL A 331 18.23 -0.19 0.29
C VAL A 331 19.43 -1.08 0.66
N LEU A 332 19.18 -2.16 1.39
CA LEU A 332 20.23 -3.10 1.82
C LEU A 332 20.89 -3.81 0.64
N LEU A 333 20.11 -4.23 -0.36
CA LEU A 333 20.61 -4.83 -1.59
C LEU A 333 21.45 -3.81 -2.38
N GLY A 334 20.99 -2.56 -2.49
CA GLY A 334 21.76 -1.49 -3.14
C GLY A 334 23.11 -1.24 -2.45
N ALA A 335 23.13 -1.23 -1.11
CA ALA A 335 24.36 -1.10 -0.34
C ALA A 335 25.33 -2.28 -0.57
N ALA A 336 24.83 -3.51 -0.53
CA ALA A 336 25.62 -4.71 -0.76
C ALA A 336 26.23 -4.75 -2.17
N VAL A 337 25.43 -4.49 -3.20
CA VAL A 337 25.91 -4.50 -4.59
C VAL A 337 26.95 -3.42 -4.82
N ALA A 338 26.78 -2.22 -4.26
CA ALA A 338 27.77 -1.16 -4.37
C ALA A 338 29.11 -1.53 -3.70
N GLU A 339 29.06 -2.21 -2.55
CA GLU A 339 30.26 -2.67 -1.85
C GLU A 339 31.00 -3.77 -2.64
N VAL A 340 30.26 -4.73 -3.20
CA VAL A 340 30.82 -5.76 -4.08
C VAL A 340 31.41 -5.13 -5.34
N GLU A 341 30.72 -4.19 -5.98
CA GLU A 341 31.23 -3.47 -7.15
C GLU A 341 32.55 -2.76 -6.84
N THR A 342 32.64 -2.04 -5.71
CA THR A 342 33.89 -1.37 -5.33
C THR A 342 35.05 -2.33 -5.12
N THR A 343 34.77 -3.56 -4.67
CA THR A 343 35.76 -4.61 -4.47
C THR A 343 36.21 -5.24 -5.80
N LEU A 344 35.28 -5.45 -6.73
CA LEU A 344 35.55 -6.07 -8.03
C LEU A 344 36.16 -5.10 -9.07
N ALA A 345 35.83 -3.81 -8.99
CA ALA A 345 36.12 -2.82 -10.03
C ALA A 345 37.59 -2.35 -10.08
N GLY A 346 38.57 -3.21 -9.75
CA GLY A 346 40.01 -2.96 -9.79
C GLY A 346 40.52 -2.35 -11.12
N ARG A 347 41.21 -3.14 -11.98
CA ARG A 347 41.73 -2.65 -13.27
C ARG A 347 40.72 -2.68 -14.43
N GLU A 348 39.57 -3.35 -14.29
CA GLU A 348 38.60 -3.57 -15.38
C GLU A 348 37.24 -2.84 -15.20
N LYS A 349 37.27 -1.58 -14.78
CA LYS A 349 36.05 -0.78 -14.49
C LYS A 349 35.00 -0.78 -15.61
N THR A 350 35.41 -0.73 -16.88
CA THR A 350 34.50 -0.66 -18.03
C THR A 350 33.72 -1.96 -18.25
N ARG A 351 34.38 -3.12 -18.09
CA ARG A 351 33.74 -4.44 -18.20
C ARG A 351 32.75 -4.67 -17.07
N VAL A 352 33.14 -4.35 -15.84
CA VAL A 352 32.26 -4.45 -14.66
C VAL A 352 31.00 -3.59 -14.83
N LYS A 353 31.14 -2.34 -15.30
CA LYS A 353 29.98 -1.47 -15.58
C LYS A 353 29.05 -2.03 -16.65
N SER A 354 29.60 -2.57 -17.73
CA SER A 354 28.81 -3.15 -18.82
C SER A 354 28.06 -4.40 -18.37
N ALA A 355 28.71 -5.27 -17.59
CA ALA A 355 28.08 -6.44 -16.99
C ALA A 355 26.94 -6.05 -16.03
N LEU A 356 27.16 -5.05 -15.16
CA LEU A 356 26.12 -4.58 -14.25
C LEU A 356 24.93 -3.93 -14.97
N ALA A 357 25.17 -3.25 -16.09
CA ALA A 357 24.10 -2.72 -16.93
C ALA A 357 23.27 -3.85 -17.56
N LEU A 358 23.92 -4.89 -18.08
CA LEU A 358 23.22 -6.08 -18.60
C LEU A 358 22.42 -6.79 -17.51
N VAL A 359 22.99 -6.97 -16.31
CA VAL A 359 22.29 -7.52 -15.15
C VAL A 359 21.06 -6.68 -14.81
N ALA A 360 21.17 -5.34 -14.79
CA ALA A 360 20.02 -4.48 -14.54
C ALA A 360 18.89 -4.67 -15.58
N VAL A 361 19.24 -4.81 -16.86
CA VAL A 361 18.26 -5.12 -17.92
C VAL A 361 17.58 -6.47 -17.68
N ILE A 362 18.35 -7.52 -17.38
CA ILE A 362 17.80 -8.85 -17.06
C ILE A 362 16.87 -8.78 -15.85
N MET A 363 17.28 -8.09 -14.78
CA MET A 363 16.47 -7.90 -13.58
C MET A 363 15.15 -7.16 -13.87
N LEU A 364 15.16 -6.17 -14.79
CA LEU A 364 13.94 -5.49 -15.22
C LEU A 364 13.02 -6.43 -16.01
N VAL A 365 13.56 -7.20 -16.95
CA VAL A 365 12.79 -8.19 -17.72
C VAL A 365 12.16 -9.23 -16.81
N LEU A 366 12.92 -9.77 -15.86
CA LEU A 366 12.42 -10.71 -14.85
C LEU A 366 11.35 -10.07 -13.96
N SER A 367 11.52 -8.80 -13.57
CA SER A 367 10.50 -8.07 -12.81
C SER A 367 9.18 -7.93 -13.57
N VAL A 368 9.24 -7.55 -14.85
CA VAL A 368 8.06 -7.44 -15.72
C VAL A 368 7.42 -8.82 -15.93
N HIS A 369 8.22 -9.86 -16.14
CA HIS A 369 7.72 -11.22 -16.26
C HIS A 369 7.01 -11.68 -14.97
N SER A 370 7.67 -11.57 -13.81
CA SER A 370 7.08 -11.87 -12.50
C SER A 370 5.81 -11.09 -12.25
N TYR A 371 5.80 -9.79 -12.58
CA TYR A 371 4.57 -9.00 -12.46
C TYR A 371 3.41 -9.58 -13.28
N ASN A 372 3.66 -9.96 -14.52
CA ASN A 372 2.62 -10.52 -15.39
C ASN A 372 2.13 -11.89 -14.90
N THR A 373 3.03 -12.79 -14.51
CA THR A 373 2.67 -14.15 -14.10
C THR A 373 2.07 -14.22 -12.71
N VAL A 374 2.57 -13.39 -11.80
CA VAL A 374 2.18 -13.41 -10.39
C VAL A 374 0.97 -12.53 -10.14
N PHE A 375 1.02 -11.27 -10.58
CA PHE A 375 0.05 -10.27 -10.14
C PHE A 375 -1.03 -10.02 -11.19
N ARG A 376 -0.62 -9.96 -12.47
CA ARG A 376 -1.55 -9.71 -13.57
C ARG A 376 -2.47 -10.89 -13.83
N SER A 377 -2.02 -12.11 -13.55
CA SER A 377 -2.87 -13.32 -13.59
C SER A 377 -4.06 -13.26 -12.64
N TYR A 378 -3.97 -12.52 -11.52
CA TYR A 378 -5.11 -12.29 -10.64
C TYR A 378 -6.14 -11.33 -11.26
N TYR A 379 -5.76 -10.48 -12.23
CA TYR A 379 -6.69 -9.63 -12.98
C TYR A 379 -7.45 -10.47 -14.03
N THR A 380 -8.17 -11.48 -13.54
CA THR A 380 -9.19 -12.25 -14.24
C THR A 380 -8.86 -12.73 -15.65
N ASP A 381 -8.34 -13.95 -15.72
CA ASP A 381 -8.53 -14.95 -16.79
C ASP A 381 -9.89 -15.69 -16.65
N PHE A 382 -10.87 -15.11 -15.95
CA PHE A 382 -12.18 -15.74 -15.72
C PHE A 382 -13.07 -15.54 -16.94
N SER A 383 -12.83 -16.36 -17.97
CA SER A 383 -13.64 -16.62 -19.16
C SER A 383 -14.30 -15.39 -19.82
N GLU A 384 -13.80 -15.07 -21.01
CA GLU A 384 -14.35 -14.11 -21.98
C GLU A 384 -15.85 -14.30 -22.32
N THR A 385 -16.55 -15.31 -21.76
CA THR A 385 -17.84 -15.78 -22.29
C THR A 385 -19.10 -15.29 -21.57
N THR A 386 -19.02 -14.55 -20.45
CA THR A 386 -20.28 -14.05 -19.81
C THR A 386 -20.27 -12.61 -19.27
N GLU A 387 -19.12 -11.96 -19.07
CA GLU A 387 -19.05 -10.50 -18.90
C GLU A 387 -17.57 -10.09 -19.01
N PRO A 388 -17.16 -9.27 -19.98
CA PRO A 388 -15.74 -8.93 -20.15
C PRO A 388 -15.18 -8.11 -18.97
N THR A 389 -16.02 -7.65 -18.03
CA THR A 389 -15.64 -7.03 -16.76
C THR A 389 -16.83 -7.12 -15.79
N PRO A 390 -16.67 -7.61 -14.54
CA PRO A 390 -17.79 -7.94 -13.64
C PRO A 390 -18.54 -6.74 -13.03
N PHE A 391 -18.55 -5.60 -13.73
CA PHE A 391 -19.00 -4.30 -13.22
C PHE A 391 -20.01 -3.61 -14.15
N TYR A 392 -20.20 -4.10 -15.37
CA TYR A 392 -21.20 -3.55 -16.29
C TYR A 392 -22.62 -3.71 -15.74
N SER A 393 -22.94 -4.86 -15.16
CA SER A 393 -24.20 -5.08 -14.45
C SER A 393 -24.46 -4.00 -13.38
N ALA A 394 -23.46 -3.67 -12.55
CA ALA A 394 -23.57 -2.64 -11.53
C ALA A 394 -23.75 -1.24 -12.13
N ARG A 395 -22.94 -0.86 -13.13
CA ARG A 395 -23.05 0.44 -13.80
C ARG A 395 -24.38 0.60 -14.55
N LEU A 396 -24.89 -0.48 -15.17
CA LEU A 396 -26.19 -0.50 -15.83
C LEU A 396 -27.31 -0.28 -14.82
N VAL A 397 -27.30 -1.00 -13.70
CA VAL A 397 -28.28 -0.81 -12.62
C VAL A 397 -28.21 0.61 -12.07
N ALA A 398 -27.02 1.17 -11.88
CA ALA A 398 -26.84 2.56 -11.47
C ALA A 398 -27.44 3.56 -12.47
N ALA A 399 -27.28 3.32 -13.76
CA ALA A 399 -27.86 4.16 -14.81
C ALA A 399 -29.40 4.07 -14.88
N GLN A 400 -29.97 2.92 -14.51
CA GLN A 400 -31.42 2.70 -14.49
C GLN A 400 -32.09 3.15 -13.19
N ASN A 401 -31.38 3.05 -12.06
CA ASN A 401 -31.89 3.42 -10.75
C ASN A 401 -31.60 4.90 -10.46
N THR A 402 -32.63 5.76 -10.65
CA THR A 402 -32.53 7.20 -10.35
C THR A 402 -32.61 7.51 -8.84
N GLY A 403 -32.14 6.60 -7.98
CA GLY A 403 -32.13 6.75 -6.52
C GLY A 403 -33.48 6.52 -5.83
N LYS A 404 -34.38 5.75 -6.44
CA LYS A 404 -35.69 5.41 -5.84
C LYS A 404 -35.75 3.97 -5.32
N ASP A 405 -34.93 3.10 -5.90
CA ASP A 405 -34.98 1.66 -5.66
C ASP A 405 -33.86 1.21 -4.72
N PHE A 406 -34.18 0.27 -3.83
CA PHE A 406 -33.17 -0.41 -3.01
C PHE A 406 -32.43 -1.47 -3.84
N VAL A 407 -31.12 -1.49 -3.70
CA VAL A 407 -30.23 -2.45 -4.37
C VAL A 407 -29.47 -3.27 -3.34
N VAL A 408 -29.25 -4.54 -3.60
CA VAL A 408 -28.33 -5.38 -2.80
C VAL A 408 -27.21 -5.94 -3.67
N THR A 409 -25.99 -5.93 -3.13
CA THR A 409 -24.77 -6.47 -3.75
C THR A 409 -23.92 -7.22 -2.72
N ASP A 410 -22.88 -7.93 -3.13
CA ASP A 410 -22.06 -8.80 -2.27
C ASP A 410 -20.65 -8.26 -1.95
N LEU A 411 -20.16 -7.27 -2.69
CA LEU A 411 -18.81 -6.74 -2.52
C LEU A 411 -18.72 -5.21 -2.68
N PRO A 412 -17.78 -4.54 -1.97
CA PRO A 412 -17.73 -3.08 -1.91
C PRO A 412 -17.39 -2.43 -3.25
N MET A 413 -16.61 -3.08 -4.12
CA MET A 413 -16.36 -2.52 -5.44
C MET A 413 -17.62 -2.51 -6.32
N SER A 414 -18.50 -3.51 -6.23
CA SER A 414 -19.80 -3.48 -6.92
C SER A 414 -20.65 -2.33 -6.40
N MET A 415 -20.61 -2.08 -5.09
CA MET A 415 -21.27 -0.94 -4.47
C MET A 415 -20.72 0.41 -4.96
N PHE A 416 -19.40 0.54 -5.17
CA PHE A 416 -18.82 1.72 -5.82
C PHE A 416 -19.44 1.99 -7.19
N TYR A 417 -19.53 0.95 -8.04
CA TYR A 417 -20.13 1.08 -9.37
C TYR A 417 -21.64 1.31 -9.37
N LEU A 418 -22.32 0.96 -8.28
CA LEU A 418 -23.73 1.28 -8.02
C LEU A 418 -23.94 2.71 -7.51
N GLY A 419 -22.87 3.50 -7.36
CA GLY A 419 -22.92 4.87 -6.86
C GLY A 419 -22.60 5.00 -5.37
N GLY A 420 -22.43 3.91 -4.63
CA GLY A 420 -21.80 3.90 -3.31
C GLY A 420 -22.65 4.32 -2.11
N ASP A 421 -23.92 4.74 -2.27
CA ASP A 421 -24.74 5.21 -1.15
C ASP A 421 -25.29 4.05 -0.30
N PRO A 422 -24.85 3.85 0.97
CA PRO A 422 -25.35 2.76 1.82
C PRO A 422 -26.82 2.92 2.24
N ALA A 423 -27.45 4.08 2.04
CA ALA A 423 -28.88 4.24 2.24
C ALA A 423 -29.69 3.49 1.15
N GLN A 424 -29.15 3.39 -0.06
CA GLN A 424 -29.83 2.77 -1.22
C GLN A 424 -29.24 1.42 -1.60
N VAL A 425 -27.93 1.23 -1.42
CA VAL A 425 -27.19 0.02 -1.79
C VAL A 425 -26.74 -0.70 -0.53
N LYS A 426 -27.28 -1.90 -0.27
CA LYS A 426 -26.93 -2.73 0.87
C LYS A 426 -25.94 -3.83 0.47
N LEU A 427 -25.03 -4.16 1.39
CA LEU A 427 -24.09 -5.26 1.20
C LEU A 427 -24.56 -6.55 1.88
N ALA A 428 -24.45 -7.66 1.16
CA ALA A 428 -24.72 -9.01 1.62
C ALA A 428 -23.51 -9.91 1.26
N TYR A 429 -22.53 -9.96 2.16
CA TYR A 429 -21.17 -10.53 1.95
C TYR A 429 -21.09 -12.00 1.50
N THR A 430 -22.20 -12.73 1.44
CA THR A 430 -22.22 -14.15 1.08
C THR A 430 -23.36 -14.44 0.14
N THR A 431 -23.24 -15.53 -0.64
CA THR A 431 -24.36 -16.03 -1.46
C THR A 431 -25.61 -16.28 -0.60
N GLN A 432 -25.42 -16.79 0.62
CA GLN A 432 -26.54 -16.97 1.56
C GLN A 432 -27.15 -15.63 1.99
N GLY A 433 -26.33 -14.61 2.20
CA GLY A 433 -26.79 -13.25 2.45
C GLY A 433 -27.62 -12.70 1.30
N LEU A 434 -27.20 -12.91 0.05
CA LEU A 434 -27.98 -12.52 -1.13
C LEU A 434 -29.29 -13.29 -1.24
N ILE A 435 -29.31 -14.60 -0.92
CA ILE A 435 -30.54 -15.41 -0.87
C ILE A 435 -31.49 -14.83 0.19
N THR A 436 -31.00 -14.58 1.41
CA THR A 436 -31.81 -13.99 2.49
C THR A 436 -32.35 -12.62 2.11
N ALA A 437 -31.52 -11.78 1.48
CA ALA A 437 -31.94 -10.47 0.98
C ALA A 437 -33.02 -10.58 -0.11
N THR A 438 -32.85 -11.51 -1.06
CA THR A 438 -33.82 -11.78 -2.13
C THR A 438 -35.17 -12.18 -1.55
N LYS A 439 -35.19 -13.14 -0.60
CA LYS A 439 -36.39 -13.62 0.10
C LYS A 439 -37.10 -12.56 0.94
N SER A 440 -36.38 -11.51 1.36
CA SER A 440 -36.99 -10.39 2.08
C SER A 440 -37.91 -9.55 1.20
N GLU A 441 -37.78 -9.67 -0.13
CA GLU A 441 -38.55 -8.95 -1.13
C GLU A 441 -38.44 -7.40 -1.07
N ARG A 442 -37.46 -6.90 -0.31
CA ARG A 442 -37.24 -5.45 -0.09
C ARG A 442 -36.45 -4.74 -1.19
N TYR A 443 -35.79 -5.49 -2.07
CA TYR A 443 -34.85 -4.94 -3.05
C TYR A 443 -35.45 -4.97 -4.46
N THR A 444 -35.31 -3.89 -5.21
CA THR A 444 -35.72 -3.88 -6.62
C THR A 444 -34.65 -4.55 -7.48
N TYR A 445 -33.37 -4.38 -7.11
CA TYR A 445 -32.24 -4.94 -7.85
C TYR A 445 -31.33 -5.80 -6.98
N VAL A 446 -30.86 -6.91 -7.55
CA VAL A 446 -29.85 -7.79 -6.95
C VAL A 446 -28.66 -7.88 -7.91
N VAL A 447 -27.48 -7.50 -7.43
CA VAL A 447 -26.25 -7.38 -8.24
C VAL A 447 -25.10 -8.17 -7.60
N PRO A 448 -25.03 -9.49 -7.78
CA PRO A 448 -23.88 -10.30 -7.37
C PRO A 448 -22.64 -9.97 -8.20
N TYR A 449 -21.48 -9.90 -7.55
CA TYR A 449 -20.19 -9.87 -8.23
C TYR A 449 -19.94 -11.20 -8.94
N TYR A 450 -20.26 -12.33 -8.31
CA TYR A 450 -20.09 -13.66 -8.90
C TYR A 450 -21.42 -14.40 -9.02
N MET A 451 -21.76 -14.80 -10.25
CA MET A 451 -22.89 -15.68 -10.52
C MET A 451 -22.39 -17.09 -10.81
N GLY A 452 -22.15 -17.86 -9.76
CA GLY A 452 -21.70 -19.27 -9.85
C GLY A 452 -22.59 -20.27 -9.13
N ASN A 453 -23.70 -19.83 -8.53
CA ASN A 453 -24.55 -20.67 -7.70
C ASN A 453 -25.96 -20.79 -8.32
N TYR A 454 -26.28 -21.99 -8.83
CA TYR A 454 -27.61 -22.32 -9.37
C TYR A 454 -28.75 -22.07 -8.36
N THR A 455 -28.50 -22.25 -7.06
CA THR A 455 -29.47 -21.98 -5.99
C THR A 455 -29.83 -20.50 -5.88
N LEU A 456 -28.86 -19.58 -6.03
CA LEU A 456 -29.18 -18.15 -5.99
C LEU A 456 -30.06 -17.77 -7.19
N LYS A 457 -29.73 -18.27 -8.38
CA LYS A 457 -30.51 -18.04 -9.59
C LYS A 457 -31.96 -18.53 -9.43
N SER A 458 -32.15 -19.76 -8.95
CA SER A 458 -33.49 -20.31 -8.77
C SER A 458 -34.31 -19.51 -7.76
N VAL A 459 -33.71 -19.08 -6.65
CA VAL A 459 -34.39 -18.24 -5.64
C VAL A 459 -34.79 -16.88 -6.23
N LEU A 460 -33.94 -16.27 -7.06
CA LEU A 460 -34.27 -15.01 -7.74
C LEU A 460 -35.48 -15.17 -8.67
N GLU A 461 -35.48 -16.21 -9.50
CA GLU A 461 -36.60 -16.51 -10.41
C GLU A 461 -37.89 -16.82 -9.66
N GLU A 462 -37.83 -17.61 -8.57
CA GLU A 462 -38.96 -17.93 -7.69
C GLU A 462 -39.59 -16.68 -7.07
N HIS A 463 -38.78 -15.68 -6.71
CA HIS A 463 -39.24 -14.43 -6.09
C HIS A 463 -39.50 -13.30 -7.11
N GLY A 464 -39.73 -13.67 -8.38
CA GLY A 464 -40.19 -12.74 -9.42
C GLY A 464 -39.11 -11.83 -10.01
N TYR A 465 -37.82 -12.11 -9.77
CA TYR A 465 -36.76 -11.37 -10.43
C TYR A 465 -36.50 -11.89 -11.84
N THR A 466 -36.14 -10.99 -12.74
CA THR A 466 -35.64 -11.33 -14.06
C THR A 466 -34.26 -10.76 -14.32
N GLN A 467 -33.44 -11.57 -14.97
CA GLN A 467 -32.10 -11.20 -15.35
C GLN A 467 -32.14 -10.10 -16.43
N ILE A 468 -31.54 -8.95 -16.14
CA ILE A 468 -31.49 -7.78 -17.04
C ILE A 468 -30.08 -7.51 -17.59
N ALA A 469 -29.08 -8.16 -16.99
CA ALA A 469 -27.70 -8.23 -17.48
C ALA A 469 -27.10 -9.56 -17.00
N PRO A 470 -25.92 -9.98 -17.49
CA PRO A 470 -25.36 -11.29 -17.17
C PRO A 470 -25.25 -11.61 -15.68
N ARG A 471 -25.20 -10.59 -14.80
CA ARG A 471 -25.24 -10.79 -13.35
C ARG A 471 -26.32 -10.00 -12.63
N ALA A 472 -26.89 -8.93 -13.21
CA ALA A 472 -27.94 -8.13 -12.56
C ALA A 472 -29.36 -8.68 -12.76
N TRP A 473 -30.14 -8.61 -11.69
CA TRP A 473 -31.53 -9.04 -11.64
C TRP A 473 -32.44 -7.92 -11.17
N LYS A 474 -33.63 -7.81 -11.76
CA LYS A 474 -34.66 -6.80 -11.42
C LYS A 474 -35.98 -7.48 -11.09
N LYS A 475 -36.61 -7.09 -9.98
CA LYS A 475 -37.95 -7.56 -9.60
C LYS A 475 -38.98 -7.05 -10.62
N LYS A 476 -39.80 -7.97 -11.15
CA LYS A 476 -40.83 -7.68 -12.16
C LYS A 476 -41.95 -6.79 -11.64
#